data_AF-A0A517KXF4-F1
#
_entry.id   AF-A0A517KXF4-F1
#
_cell.length_a   1.000
_cell.length_b   1.000
_cell.length_c   1.000
_cell.angle_alpha   90.00
_cell.angle_beta   90.00
_cell.angle_gamma   90.00
#
_symmetry.space_group_name_H-M   'P 1'
#
loop_
_entity.id
_entity.type
_entity.pdbx_description
1 polymer ?
#
loop_
_entity_poly.entity_id
_entity_poly.type
_entity_poly.pdbx_seq_one_letter_code
_entity_poly.pdbx_strand_id
1 'polypeptide(L)'
;MDTHGQYSDAPHSGVSTANGPREVGDPPAALMTLQYIRYHRQLNVITLSNFSSEAEGGACNDRRRWVGAWRWDKTTNCQSESKTTINMSTDYKFEGWMGLDPKSVEGNMKWQSYEPKPWEESDVDIRISHCGICGSDIHTLRSGWYETNYPCVVGHEIVGRAVKVGKEVKGIKVGDRVGVGAQSGACMNHKGDCEECADGAVNHCAKVVNTFDGKFENGGKSYGGYADYNRAKGDFVIQIPEQLSSAAAAPMLCGGVTTYAPLIHNGCGPGKTVGIIGVGGLGHFGLLWAKALGAKKVFAISRSHAKEEDAKKIGADEFIATGDDGWAGKYANTIDIIVCTVSSPKMPLGQYLQLLRPHGTFVQVGAPEDELPGFNAFALIAKGAKITGSAIGTPKDIREMLQLAVDKKVKPWIVERDMKEANQAIVDMEDGKARYRYVLVNGKHVEK
;
A
#
# COMPACT_ATOMS: atom_id res chain seq x y z
N MET A 1 -22.10 89.17 4.62
CA MET A 1 -23.07 88.46 3.78
C MET A 1 -22.80 88.78 2.31
N ASP A 2 -21.93 88.10 1.57
CA ASP A 2 -20.73 87.31 1.91
C ASP A 2 -19.87 87.23 0.65
N THR A 3 -18.56 87.15 0.88
CA THR A 3 -17.47 87.49 -0.02
C THR A 3 -16.69 86.26 -0.51
N HIS A 4 -16.27 86.31 -1.79
CA HIS A 4 -15.03 85.77 -2.41
C HIS A 4 -14.75 84.24 -2.37
N GLY A 5 -14.39 83.53 -3.45
CA GLY A 5 -13.32 83.79 -4.46
C GLY A 5 -12.06 83.00 -4.05
N GLN A 6 -11.24 82.28 -4.86
CA GLN A 6 -10.91 82.28 -6.29
C GLN A 6 -9.98 81.07 -6.64
N TYR A 7 -10.00 80.64 -7.92
CA TYR A 7 -8.92 80.30 -8.89
C TYR A 7 -7.66 79.48 -8.49
N SER A 8 -7.37 78.34 -9.16
CA SER A 8 -6.51 78.09 -10.36
C SER A 8 -4.99 78.17 -10.08
N ASP A 9 -4.13 77.22 -10.48
CA ASP A 9 -3.56 77.14 -11.83
C ASP A 9 -2.89 75.77 -12.14
N ALA A 10 -2.93 75.38 -13.41
CA ALA A 10 -1.94 74.51 -14.06
C ALA A 10 -0.98 75.39 -14.91
N PRO A 11 0.19 74.89 -15.38
CA PRO A 11 0.20 74.42 -16.78
C PRO A 11 1.20 73.30 -17.16
N HIS A 12 0.74 72.49 -18.11
CA HIS A 12 1.37 71.94 -19.33
C HIS A 12 2.87 71.61 -19.44
N SER A 13 3.15 70.35 -19.81
CA SER A 13 3.68 69.90 -21.13
C SER A 13 4.12 68.43 -20.99
N GLY A 14 3.97 67.48 -21.92
CA GLY A 14 3.37 67.39 -23.24
C GLY A 14 3.69 65.99 -23.82
N VAL A 15 2.72 65.40 -24.52
CA VAL A 15 2.85 64.63 -25.78
C VAL A 15 3.64 63.29 -25.74
N SER A 16 2.96 62.13 -25.66
CA SER A 16 2.65 61.17 -26.77
C SER A 16 3.74 60.09 -26.98
N THR A 17 3.54 58.86 -27.45
CA THR A 17 2.48 58.15 -28.17
C THR A 17 2.66 56.63 -27.99
N ALA A 18 1.56 55.90 -28.13
CA ALA A 18 1.34 54.51 -28.57
C ALA A 18 2.52 53.66 -29.12
N ASN A 19 2.56 52.38 -28.75
CA ASN A 19 2.23 51.21 -29.61
C ASN A 19 2.79 49.88 -29.10
N GLY A 20 1.93 48.84 -29.12
CA GLY A 20 2.27 47.49 -29.60
C GLY A 20 2.88 46.47 -28.62
N PRO A 21 2.42 45.19 -28.63
CA PRO A 21 3.00 44.11 -27.82
C PRO A 21 4.23 43.51 -28.52
N ARG A 22 5.22 43.06 -27.73
CA ARG A 22 6.34 42.24 -28.24
C ARG A 22 6.43 40.92 -27.50
N GLU A 23 6.51 39.88 -28.32
CA GLU A 23 6.88 38.51 -28.04
C GLU A 23 8.18 38.44 -27.22
N VAL A 24 8.24 37.48 -26.29
CA VAL A 24 9.47 37.13 -25.58
C VAL A 24 9.99 35.82 -26.19
N GLY A 25 11.09 35.93 -26.93
CA GLY A 25 11.89 34.82 -27.38
C GLY A 25 12.84 34.30 -26.29
N ASP A 26 13.20 33.03 -26.41
CA ASP A 26 14.17 32.33 -25.57
C ASP A 26 15.54 33.02 -25.49
N PRO A 27 16.25 32.94 -24.34
CA PRO A 27 17.68 33.21 -24.28
C PRO A 27 18.56 31.93 -24.30
N PRO A 28 19.83 32.05 -24.75
CA PRO A 28 20.66 30.93 -25.17
C PRO A 28 21.55 30.34 -24.07
N ALA A 29 22.00 29.11 -24.31
CA ALA A 29 23.00 28.38 -23.53
C ALA A 29 24.42 28.91 -23.74
N ALA A 30 25.16 29.17 -22.65
CA ALA A 30 26.63 29.08 -22.59
C ALA A 30 27.17 29.10 -21.14
N LEU A 31 27.84 28.00 -20.78
CA LEU A 31 29.10 27.87 -20.01
C LEU A 31 29.41 28.83 -18.86
N MET A 32 29.46 28.30 -17.63
CA MET A 32 30.55 28.60 -16.69
C MET A 32 30.83 27.42 -15.74
N THR A 33 32.02 26.85 -15.93
CA THR A 33 32.78 26.00 -15.00
C THR A 33 33.16 26.81 -13.75
N LEU A 34 33.14 26.21 -12.54
CA LEU A 34 34.20 26.36 -11.51
C LEU A 34 33.90 25.51 -10.24
N GLN A 35 34.84 24.58 -10.00
CA GLN A 35 35.45 24.20 -8.71
C GLN A 35 34.59 23.69 -7.54
N TYR A 36 34.60 22.35 -7.40
CA TYR A 36 34.43 21.66 -6.11
C TYR A 36 35.80 21.20 -5.59
N ILE A 37 36.16 21.62 -4.38
CA ILE A 37 37.37 21.18 -3.67
C ILE A 37 37.13 19.81 -3.03
N ARG A 38 38.01 18.85 -3.35
CA ARG A 38 38.14 17.53 -2.73
C ARG A 38 38.79 17.62 -1.34
N TYR A 39 38.31 16.81 -0.40
CA TYR A 39 39.12 16.30 0.71
C TYR A 39 39.33 14.79 0.52
N HIS A 40 40.60 14.37 0.57
CA HIS A 40 41.08 12.99 0.45
C HIS A 40 40.94 12.22 1.77
N ARG A 41 40.64 10.91 1.68
CA ARG A 41 41.37 9.88 2.44
C ARG A 41 41.57 8.63 1.58
N GLN A 42 42.84 8.25 1.46
CA GLN A 42 43.38 7.06 0.79
C GLN A 42 43.09 5.81 1.62
N LEU A 43 42.80 4.68 0.95
CA LEU A 43 43.39 3.38 1.32
C LEU A 43 43.64 2.53 0.06
N ASN A 44 44.79 1.87 0.11
CA ASN A 44 45.55 1.16 -0.92
C ASN A 44 44.79 0.09 -1.72
N VAL A 45 44.99 0.12 -3.05
CA VAL A 45 44.81 -1.04 -3.94
C VAL A 45 46.19 -1.43 -4.47
N ILE A 46 46.63 -2.64 -4.13
CA ILE A 46 47.77 -3.31 -4.77
C ILE A 46 47.22 -4.00 -6.02
N THR A 47 47.69 -3.55 -7.19
CA THR A 47 47.54 -4.24 -8.47
C THR A 47 48.60 -5.32 -8.61
N LEU A 48 48.21 -6.53 -9.01
CA LEU A 48 49.04 -7.36 -9.88
C LEU A 48 48.17 -8.04 -10.93
N SER A 49 48.70 -7.99 -12.14
CA SER A 49 48.11 -8.28 -13.43
C SER A 49 48.41 -9.69 -13.91
N ASN A 50 47.54 -10.16 -14.80
CA ASN A 50 47.80 -10.99 -15.99
C ASN A 50 47.40 -12.48 -15.99
N PHE A 51 46.90 -12.80 -17.19
CA PHE A 51 46.87 -14.06 -17.93
C PHE A 51 45.61 -14.94 -17.92
N SER A 52 45.42 -15.48 -19.12
CA SER A 52 44.25 -15.92 -19.84
C SER A 52 43.96 -17.41 -19.73
N SER A 53 42.84 -17.79 -20.38
CA SER A 53 42.53 -19.04 -21.08
C SER A 53 41.82 -20.16 -20.31
N GLU A 54 40.62 -20.43 -20.84
CA GLU A 54 40.03 -21.71 -21.25
C GLU A 54 39.89 -22.91 -20.28
N ALA A 55 38.70 -23.50 -20.44
CA ALA A 55 38.36 -24.93 -20.41
C ALA A 55 38.23 -25.67 -19.07
N GLU A 56 37.00 -26.16 -18.89
CA GLU A 56 36.58 -27.51 -18.45
C GLU A 56 37.41 -28.29 -17.41
N GLY A 57 36.69 -28.87 -16.45
CA GLY A 57 37.10 -30.15 -15.87
C GLY A 57 36.90 -30.23 -14.36
N GLY A 58 35.88 -30.99 -13.95
CA GLY A 58 35.75 -31.43 -12.58
C GLY A 58 36.94 -32.32 -12.17
N ALA A 59 37.43 -32.12 -10.95
CA ALA A 59 38.39 -33.03 -10.33
C ALA A 59 37.91 -33.40 -8.92
N CYS A 60 37.49 -34.66 -8.82
CA CYS A 60 37.24 -35.39 -7.59
C CYS A 60 38.57 -35.63 -6.86
N ASN A 61 38.62 -35.32 -5.57
CA ASN A 61 39.81 -35.47 -4.74
C ASN A 61 39.91 -36.92 -4.23
N ASP A 62 40.74 -37.74 -4.87
CA ASP A 62 40.97 -39.15 -4.52
C ASP A 62 42.20 -39.29 -3.59
N ARG A 63 41.97 -39.64 -2.32
CA ARG A 63 43.02 -40.16 -1.42
C ARG A 63 42.99 -41.68 -1.48
N ARG A 64 43.93 -42.27 -2.21
CA ARG A 64 44.15 -43.72 -2.24
C ARG A 64 44.81 -44.20 -0.95
N ARG A 65 44.26 -45.26 -0.36
CA ARG A 65 44.99 -46.23 0.48
C ARG A 65 44.76 -47.62 -0.13
N TRP A 66 45.85 -48.25 -0.53
CA TRP A 66 45.92 -49.59 -1.13
C TRP A 66 45.81 -50.69 -0.07
N VAL A 67 44.90 -51.65 -0.27
CA VAL A 67 45.04 -53.03 0.23
C VAL A 67 44.28 -54.00 -0.70
N GLY A 68 45.00 -55.00 -1.25
CA GLY A 68 44.45 -56.34 -1.56
C GLY A 68 43.71 -56.56 -2.89
N ALA A 69 44.20 -57.55 -3.65
CA ALA A 69 43.70 -58.03 -4.95
C ALA A 69 42.25 -58.56 -4.94
N TRP A 70 41.52 -58.44 -6.07
CA TRP A 70 40.98 -59.52 -6.93
C TRP A 70 40.29 -58.91 -8.18
N ARG A 71 40.10 -59.76 -9.20
CA ARG A 71 39.80 -59.51 -10.63
C ARG A 71 38.69 -58.50 -10.99
N TRP A 72 38.88 -57.92 -12.18
CA TRP A 72 37.96 -57.06 -12.93
C TRP A 72 36.74 -57.82 -13.46
N ASP A 73 35.54 -57.25 -13.28
CA ASP A 73 34.42 -57.42 -14.22
C ASP A 73 33.91 -56.03 -14.62
N LYS A 74 33.66 -55.84 -15.92
CA LYS A 74 33.28 -54.57 -16.54
C LYS A 74 31.76 -54.50 -16.65
N THR A 75 31.13 -53.68 -15.82
CA THR A 75 29.80 -53.13 -16.13
C THR A 75 29.75 -51.65 -15.76
N THR A 76 29.98 -50.79 -16.75
CA THR A 76 29.68 -49.36 -16.69
C THR A 76 28.17 -49.19 -16.72
N ASN A 77 27.57 -48.89 -15.56
CA ASN A 77 26.17 -48.48 -15.49
C ASN A 77 26.11 -46.96 -15.68
N CYS A 78 25.85 -46.52 -16.92
CA CYS A 78 25.61 -45.12 -17.23
C CYS A 78 24.13 -44.84 -16.93
N GLN A 79 23.80 -44.44 -15.71
CA GLN A 79 22.48 -43.91 -15.41
C GLN A 79 22.45 -42.44 -15.82
N SER A 80 21.81 -42.19 -16.97
CA SER A 80 21.35 -40.86 -17.33
C SER A 80 20.33 -40.41 -16.26
N GLU A 81 20.69 -39.42 -15.45
CA GLU A 81 19.71 -38.71 -14.62
C GLU A 81 18.78 -37.96 -15.57
N SER A 82 17.66 -38.59 -15.92
CA SER A 82 16.53 -37.88 -16.48
C SER A 82 16.06 -36.89 -15.41
N LYS A 83 16.28 -35.59 -15.65
CA LYS A 83 15.56 -34.52 -14.95
C LYS A 83 14.07 -34.75 -15.20
N THR A 84 13.45 -35.51 -14.31
CA THR A 84 12.01 -35.67 -14.26
C THR A 84 11.51 -34.35 -13.72
N THR A 85 11.09 -33.47 -14.62
CA THR A 85 10.26 -32.33 -14.26
C THR A 85 9.02 -32.94 -13.61
N ILE A 86 8.99 -33.03 -12.28
CA ILE A 86 7.80 -33.42 -11.55
C ILE A 86 6.80 -32.32 -11.82
N ASN A 87 5.93 -32.56 -12.79
CA ASN A 87 4.78 -31.74 -13.03
C ASN A 87 3.87 -31.96 -11.82
N MET A 88 4.07 -31.14 -10.78
CA MET A 88 3.19 -31.04 -9.62
C MET A 88 1.88 -30.41 -10.10
N SER A 89 1.13 -31.18 -10.89
CA SER A 89 -0.24 -30.88 -11.32
C SER A 89 -1.03 -30.62 -10.05
N THR A 90 -1.27 -29.36 -9.75
CA THR A 90 -2.26 -28.99 -8.75
C THR A 90 -3.62 -29.36 -9.34
N ASP A 91 -4.41 -30.15 -8.63
CA ASP A 91 -5.75 -30.58 -9.10
C ASP A 91 -6.78 -29.43 -9.16
N TYR A 92 -6.34 -28.18 -8.98
CA TYR A 92 -7.18 -26.98 -9.02
C TYR A 92 -6.69 -25.98 -10.06
N LYS A 93 -7.66 -25.25 -10.62
CA LYS A 93 -7.46 -24.20 -11.62
C LYS A 93 -7.57 -22.84 -10.97
N PHE A 94 -6.80 -21.89 -11.48
CA PHE A 94 -6.90 -20.48 -11.10
C PHE A 94 -7.97 -19.83 -11.98
N GLU A 95 -9.09 -19.48 -11.36
CA GLU A 95 -10.23 -18.83 -12.01
C GLU A 95 -10.73 -17.69 -11.15
N GLY A 96 -11.16 -16.60 -11.78
CA GLY A 96 -11.62 -15.42 -11.06
C GLY A 96 -12.28 -14.39 -11.96
N TRP A 97 -12.80 -13.34 -11.33
CA TRP A 97 -13.37 -12.18 -11.99
C TRP A 97 -12.25 -11.32 -12.60
N MET A 98 -12.15 -11.40 -13.91
CA MET A 98 -11.11 -10.76 -14.71
C MET A 98 -11.62 -9.43 -15.26
N GLY A 99 -10.93 -8.34 -14.92
CA GLY A 99 -11.03 -7.08 -15.64
C GLY A 99 -10.28 -7.17 -16.97
N LEU A 100 -10.91 -6.72 -18.05
CA LEU A 100 -10.35 -6.79 -19.41
C LEU A 100 -10.02 -5.41 -19.99
N ASP A 101 -10.65 -4.38 -19.46
CA ASP A 101 -10.50 -2.98 -19.85
C ASP A 101 -11.04 -2.06 -18.73
N PRO A 102 -10.88 -0.73 -18.83
CA PRO A 102 -11.34 0.21 -17.81
C PRO A 102 -12.85 0.18 -17.50
N LYS A 103 -13.70 -0.34 -18.40
CA LYS A 103 -15.14 -0.47 -18.13
C LYS A 103 -15.46 -1.62 -17.21
N SER A 104 -14.47 -2.43 -16.83
CA SER A 104 -14.62 -3.51 -15.84
C SER A 104 -15.11 -2.98 -14.49
N VAL A 105 -14.75 -1.75 -14.13
CA VAL A 105 -15.21 -1.07 -12.91
C VAL A 105 -16.74 -0.88 -12.89
N GLU A 106 -17.39 -0.77 -14.05
CA GLU A 106 -18.84 -0.61 -14.19
C GLU A 106 -19.61 -1.94 -14.00
N GLY A 107 -18.99 -2.92 -13.33
CA GLY A 107 -19.56 -4.25 -13.12
C GLY A 107 -19.45 -5.17 -14.33
N ASN A 108 -18.40 -5.00 -15.15
CA ASN A 108 -18.21 -5.76 -16.40
C ASN A 108 -17.11 -6.83 -16.34
N MET A 109 -16.54 -7.14 -15.17
CA MET A 109 -15.56 -8.22 -15.05
C MET A 109 -16.15 -9.56 -15.53
N LYS A 110 -15.30 -10.42 -16.09
CA LYS A 110 -15.68 -11.75 -16.62
C LYS A 110 -15.01 -12.86 -15.83
N TRP A 111 -15.79 -13.85 -15.40
CA TRP A 111 -15.21 -15.04 -14.75
C TRP A 111 -14.45 -15.87 -15.79
N GLN A 112 -13.12 -15.97 -15.64
CA GLN A 112 -12.25 -16.68 -16.59
C GLN A 112 -11.08 -17.35 -15.86
N SER A 113 -10.49 -18.36 -16.50
CA SER A 113 -9.23 -18.96 -16.04
C SER A 113 -8.04 -18.05 -16.35
N TYR A 114 -7.01 -18.08 -15.50
CA TYR A 114 -5.74 -17.40 -15.72
C TYR A 114 -4.56 -18.27 -15.27
N GLU A 115 -3.38 -17.94 -15.78
CA GLU A 115 -2.13 -18.57 -15.33
C GLU A 115 -1.50 -17.71 -14.23
N PRO A 116 -1.33 -18.24 -12.99
CA PRO A 116 -0.60 -17.52 -11.95
C PRO A 116 0.88 -17.43 -12.33
N LYS A 117 1.66 -16.65 -11.57
CA LYS A 117 3.13 -16.65 -11.74
C LYS A 117 3.72 -18.08 -11.69
N PRO A 118 4.84 -18.35 -12.38
CA PRO A 118 5.55 -19.61 -12.26
C PRO A 118 5.83 -19.96 -10.79
N TRP A 119 5.63 -21.22 -10.43
CA TRP A 119 5.86 -21.69 -9.06
C TRP A 119 7.33 -21.59 -8.67
N GLU A 120 7.58 -21.08 -7.47
CA GLU A 120 8.86 -21.10 -6.79
C GLU A 120 8.69 -21.71 -5.41
N GLU A 121 9.75 -22.28 -4.86
CA GLU A 121 9.71 -22.97 -3.56
C GLU A 121 9.50 -22.04 -2.36
N SER A 122 9.48 -20.73 -2.59
CA SER A 122 9.11 -19.68 -1.64
C SER A 122 7.64 -19.26 -1.75
N ASP A 123 6.83 -19.93 -2.57
CA ASP A 123 5.43 -19.58 -2.80
C ASP A 123 4.45 -20.38 -1.93
N VAL A 124 3.25 -19.82 -1.78
CA VAL A 124 2.07 -20.46 -1.21
C VAL A 124 0.90 -20.28 -2.18
N ASP A 125 0.19 -21.37 -2.48
CA ASP A 125 -1.12 -21.30 -3.11
C ASP A 125 -2.20 -21.33 -2.03
N ILE A 126 -3.15 -20.41 -2.13
CA ILE A 126 -4.21 -20.15 -1.16
C ILE A 126 -5.55 -20.41 -1.85
N ARG A 127 -6.36 -21.31 -1.29
CA ARG A 127 -7.78 -21.46 -1.65
C ARG A 127 -8.57 -20.37 -0.93
N ILE A 128 -9.09 -19.42 -1.68
CA ILE A 128 -9.65 -18.18 -1.16
C ILE A 128 -11.05 -18.45 -0.60
N SER A 129 -11.28 -18.08 0.65
CA SER A 129 -12.62 -18.12 1.25
C SER A 129 -13.25 -16.73 1.31
N HIS A 130 -12.44 -15.69 1.54
CA HIS A 130 -12.90 -14.31 1.65
C HIS A 130 -11.93 -13.35 0.95
N CYS A 131 -12.45 -12.30 0.34
CA CYS A 131 -11.65 -11.16 -0.10
C CYS A 131 -12.39 -9.86 0.20
N GLY A 132 -11.76 -8.92 0.89
CA GLY A 132 -12.32 -7.58 1.04
C GLY A 132 -12.30 -6.78 -0.26
N ILE A 133 -13.22 -5.81 -0.39
CA ILE A 133 -13.27 -4.86 -1.51
C ILE A 133 -12.63 -3.55 -1.06
N CYS A 134 -11.57 -3.10 -1.72
CA CYS A 134 -10.83 -1.88 -1.40
C CYS A 134 -11.02 -0.82 -2.49
N GLY A 135 -10.84 0.47 -2.13
CA GLY A 135 -10.83 1.55 -3.13
C GLY A 135 -9.74 1.36 -4.18
N SER A 136 -8.62 0.73 -3.81
CA SER A 136 -7.55 0.35 -4.74
C SER A 136 -8.04 -0.59 -5.85
N ASP A 137 -8.99 -1.48 -5.56
CA ASP A 137 -9.56 -2.38 -6.57
C ASP A 137 -10.27 -1.56 -7.67
N ILE A 138 -11.02 -0.53 -7.27
CA ILE A 138 -11.76 0.37 -8.16
C ILE A 138 -10.78 1.22 -8.99
N HIS A 139 -9.79 1.85 -8.35
CA HIS A 139 -8.80 2.68 -9.04
C HIS A 139 -7.99 1.88 -10.06
N THR A 140 -7.65 0.63 -9.75
CA THR A 140 -6.99 -0.25 -10.72
C THR A 140 -7.95 -0.71 -11.81
N LEU A 141 -9.18 -1.13 -11.52
CA LEU A 141 -10.14 -1.56 -12.55
C LEU A 141 -10.48 -0.47 -13.58
N ARG A 142 -10.29 0.81 -13.25
CA ARG A 142 -10.55 1.94 -14.15
C ARG A 142 -9.28 2.60 -14.70
N SER A 143 -8.11 2.03 -14.41
CA SER A 143 -6.81 2.61 -14.77
C SER A 143 -6.63 4.06 -14.29
N GLY A 144 -7.09 4.33 -13.07
CA GLY A 144 -7.15 5.66 -12.49
C GLY A 144 -5.78 6.25 -12.16
N TRP A 145 -4.90 5.46 -11.54
CA TRP A 145 -3.56 5.92 -11.17
C TRP A 145 -2.56 5.87 -12.33
N TYR A 146 -2.69 4.85 -13.16
CA TYR A 146 -1.86 4.58 -14.33
C TYR A 146 -2.54 3.50 -15.18
N GLU A 147 -2.03 3.26 -16.39
CA GLU A 147 -2.53 2.22 -17.27
C GLU A 147 -2.38 0.83 -16.63
N THR A 148 -3.51 0.16 -16.41
CA THR A 148 -3.54 -1.17 -15.81
C THR A 148 -3.06 -2.20 -16.79
N ASN A 149 -2.27 -3.16 -16.30
CA ASN A 149 -1.89 -4.31 -17.07
C ASN A 149 -3.11 -5.26 -17.14
N TYR A 150 -3.98 -5.09 -18.14
CA TYR A 150 -5.08 -6.04 -18.42
C TYR A 150 -4.56 -7.28 -19.18
N PRO A 151 -5.22 -8.45 -19.07
CA PRO A 151 -6.30 -8.75 -18.13
C PRO A 151 -5.80 -8.76 -16.67
N CYS A 152 -6.60 -8.25 -15.74
CA CYS A 152 -6.25 -8.23 -14.31
C CYS A 152 -7.31 -8.94 -13.47
N VAL A 153 -6.92 -9.46 -12.31
CA VAL A 153 -7.84 -9.91 -11.25
C VAL A 153 -7.48 -9.07 -10.03
N VAL A 154 -8.40 -8.25 -9.54
CA VAL A 154 -8.18 -7.37 -8.38
C VAL A 154 -8.50 -8.09 -7.06
N GLY A 155 -8.45 -7.35 -5.95
CA GLY A 155 -8.65 -7.87 -4.60
C GLY A 155 -7.33 -8.17 -3.91
N HIS A 156 -7.06 -7.47 -2.80
CA HIS A 156 -5.81 -7.60 -2.04
C HIS A 156 -6.03 -7.65 -0.53
N GLU A 157 -7.18 -8.18 -0.14
CA GLU A 157 -7.60 -8.36 1.24
C GLU A 157 -8.00 -9.82 1.43
N ILE A 158 -7.06 -10.72 1.10
CA ILE A 158 -7.33 -12.13 0.82
C ILE A 158 -7.24 -12.93 2.12
N VAL A 159 -8.23 -13.77 2.39
CA VAL A 159 -8.19 -14.80 3.44
C VAL A 159 -8.63 -16.14 2.85
N GLY A 160 -7.93 -17.20 3.24
CA GLY A 160 -8.20 -18.55 2.75
C GLY A 160 -7.42 -19.61 3.51
N ARG A 161 -7.27 -20.77 2.87
CA ARG A 161 -6.43 -21.86 3.37
C ARG A 161 -5.25 -22.12 2.45
N ALA A 162 -4.07 -22.33 3.03
CA ALA A 162 -2.90 -22.77 2.29
C ALA A 162 -3.15 -24.20 1.75
N VAL A 163 -3.10 -24.37 0.43
CA VAL A 163 -3.32 -25.66 -0.25
C VAL A 163 -2.06 -26.24 -0.90
N LYS A 164 -1.05 -25.39 -1.15
CA LYS A 164 0.30 -25.80 -1.53
C LYS A 164 1.29 -24.84 -0.89
N VAL A 165 2.35 -25.36 -0.29
CA VAL A 165 3.37 -24.57 0.40
C VAL A 165 4.73 -25.04 -0.10
N GLY A 166 5.54 -24.12 -0.60
CA GLY A 166 6.90 -24.42 -1.05
C GLY A 166 7.84 -24.71 0.12
N LYS A 167 8.89 -25.48 -0.13
CA LYS A 167 9.80 -25.97 0.93
C LYS A 167 10.63 -24.88 1.61
N GLU A 168 10.74 -23.70 1.01
CA GLU A 168 11.48 -22.54 1.55
C GLU A 168 10.59 -21.64 2.41
N VAL A 169 9.27 -21.84 2.37
CA VAL A 169 8.32 -21.08 3.19
C VAL A 169 8.46 -21.48 4.66
N LYS A 170 8.54 -20.49 5.54
CA LYS A 170 8.68 -20.67 6.99
C LYS A 170 7.38 -20.29 7.69
N GLY A 171 7.01 -21.05 8.72
CA GLY A 171 5.91 -20.72 9.61
C GLY A 171 4.50 -20.97 9.05
N ILE A 172 4.35 -21.39 7.78
CA ILE A 172 3.07 -21.76 7.16
C ILE A 172 3.12 -23.24 6.78
N LYS A 173 2.02 -23.97 7.00
CA LYS A 173 1.82 -25.34 6.52
C LYS A 173 0.50 -25.46 5.74
N VAL A 174 0.42 -26.49 4.89
CA VAL A 174 -0.83 -26.85 4.21
C VAL A 174 -1.94 -27.04 5.25
N GLY A 175 -3.11 -26.47 4.97
CA GLY A 175 -4.27 -26.44 5.87
C GLY A 175 -4.37 -25.20 6.74
N ASP A 176 -3.28 -24.44 6.94
CA ASP A 176 -3.31 -23.22 7.74
C ASP A 176 -4.29 -22.18 7.17
N ARG A 177 -4.97 -21.47 8.06
CA ARG A 177 -5.78 -20.30 7.70
C ARG A 177 -4.85 -19.09 7.58
N VAL A 178 -4.76 -18.57 6.37
CA VAL A 178 -3.79 -17.54 6.01
C VAL A 178 -4.46 -16.39 5.26
N GLY A 179 -3.76 -15.26 5.18
CA GLY A 179 -4.15 -14.15 4.34
C GLY A 179 -2.98 -13.41 3.73
N VAL A 180 -3.28 -12.60 2.71
CA VAL A 180 -2.32 -11.78 1.97
C VAL A 180 -2.94 -10.39 1.80
N GLY A 181 -2.15 -9.37 2.12
CA GLY A 181 -2.55 -7.96 2.04
C GLY A 181 -2.29 -7.33 0.68
N ALA A 182 -2.09 -6.01 0.68
CA ALA A 182 -1.82 -5.22 -0.53
C ALA A 182 -0.50 -5.53 -1.24
N GLN A 183 0.50 -5.98 -0.46
CA GLN A 183 1.83 -6.34 -0.95
C GLN A 183 2.00 -7.86 -0.95
N SER A 184 2.50 -8.42 -2.05
CA SER A 184 2.76 -9.86 -2.22
C SER A 184 4.23 -10.17 -2.53
N GLY A 185 5.11 -9.18 -2.53
CA GLY A 185 6.53 -9.35 -2.81
C GLY A 185 7.38 -8.12 -2.51
N ALA A 186 8.66 -8.36 -2.25
CA ALA A 186 9.76 -7.39 -2.22
C ALA A 186 11.08 -8.16 -2.44
N CYS A 187 12.22 -7.45 -2.51
CA CYS A 187 13.52 -8.11 -2.59
C CYS A 187 13.94 -8.81 -1.28
N MET A 188 13.30 -8.47 -0.16
CA MET A 188 13.55 -9.02 1.19
C MET A 188 15.02 -8.95 1.62
N ASN A 189 15.78 -8.01 1.06
CA ASN A 189 17.23 -7.89 1.22
C ASN A 189 17.99 -9.20 0.93
N HIS A 190 17.48 -10.08 0.06
CA HIS A 190 18.14 -11.36 -0.26
C HIS A 190 19.53 -11.20 -0.86
N LYS A 191 19.81 -10.04 -1.49
CA LYS A 191 21.11 -9.68 -2.07
C LYS A 191 22.02 -8.88 -1.13
N GLY A 192 21.53 -8.49 0.05
CA GLY A 192 22.29 -7.72 1.05
C GLY A 192 22.53 -6.25 0.71
N ASP A 193 21.84 -5.72 -0.30
CA ASP A 193 22.05 -4.38 -0.87
C ASP A 193 20.84 -3.44 -0.78
N CYS A 194 19.75 -3.85 -0.11
CA CYS A 194 18.53 -3.04 0.03
C CYS A 194 18.39 -2.51 1.45
N GLU A 195 18.68 -1.22 1.63
CA GLU A 195 18.61 -0.51 2.90
C GLU A 195 17.19 -0.51 3.48
N GLU A 196 16.16 -0.27 2.66
CA GLU A 196 14.77 -0.24 3.14
C GLU A 196 14.33 -1.60 3.69
N CYS A 197 14.70 -2.69 3.01
CA CYS A 197 14.40 -4.03 3.52
C CYS A 197 15.23 -4.38 4.76
N ALA A 198 16.50 -3.93 4.83
CA ALA A 198 17.35 -4.13 6.01
C ALA A 198 16.80 -3.41 7.25
N ASP A 199 16.23 -2.23 7.07
CA ASP A 199 15.60 -1.41 8.11
C ASP A 199 14.16 -1.87 8.44
N GLY A 200 13.68 -2.94 7.80
CA GLY A 200 12.35 -3.49 8.00
C GLY A 200 11.23 -2.76 7.26
N ALA A 201 11.52 -1.72 6.49
CA ALA A 201 10.58 -0.95 5.67
C ALA A 201 10.32 -1.62 4.31
N VAL A 202 10.00 -2.92 4.30
CA VAL A 202 9.83 -3.72 3.07
C VAL A 202 8.71 -3.21 2.15
N ASN A 203 7.75 -2.45 2.69
CA ASN A 203 6.69 -1.76 1.95
C ASN A 203 7.19 -0.54 1.16
N HIS A 204 8.40 -0.05 1.44
CA HIS A 204 9.09 1.02 0.70
C HIS A 204 10.21 0.49 -0.20
N CYS A 205 10.36 -0.83 -0.32
CA CYS A 205 11.34 -1.43 -1.23
C CYS A 205 11.08 -1.02 -2.68
N ALA A 206 12.13 -0.60 -3.39
CA ALA A 206 12.05 -0.28 -4.83
C ALA A 206 11.61 -1.45 -5.72
N LYS A 207 11.67 -2.69 -5.21
CA LYS A 207 11.22 -3.92 -5.90
C LYS A 207 9.92 -4.49 -5.30
N VAL A 208 9.07 -3.62 -4.76
CA VAL A 208 7.74 -3.99 -4.28
C VAL A 208 6.93 -4.67 -5.39
N VAL A 209 6.18 -5.70 -5.02
CA VAL A 209 5.18 -6.34 -5.89
C VAL A 209 3.84 -6.26 -5.20
N ASN A 210 2.90 -5.52 -5.80
CA ASN A 210 1.51 -5.46 -5.34
C ASN A 210 0.81 -6.80 -5.63
N THR A 211 -0.17 -7.15 -4.80
CA THR A 211 -0.91 -8.43 -4.88
C THR A 211 -1.66 -8.64 -6.20
N PHE A 212 -2.00 -7.56 -6.89
CA PHE A 212 -2.44 -7.57 -8.27
C PHE A 212 -1.76 -6.43 -9.05
N ASP A 213 -1.80 -6.52 -10.38
CA ASP A 213 -1.25 -5.50 -11.29
C ASP A 213 0.26 -5.23 -11.08
N GLY A 214 0.95 -6.18 -10.44
CA GLY A 214 2.38 -6.18 -10.20
C GLY A 214 3.11 -7.21 -11.07
N LYS A 215 4.43 -7.14 -11.05
CA LYS A 215 5.32 -8.06 -11.77
C LYS A 215 6.41 -8.57 -10.83
N PHE A 216 6.49 -9.89 -10.69
CA PHE A 216 7.53 -10.55 -9.91
C PHE A 216 8.87 -10.56 -10.67
N GLU A 217 10.00 -10.71 -9.95
CA GLU A 217 11.34 -10.76 -10.55
C GLU A 217 11.48 -11.89 -11.60
N ASN A 218 10.74 -13.00 -11.44
CA ASN A 218 10.70 -14.10 -12.40
C ASN A 218 9.87 -13.81 -13.66
N GLY A 219 9.37 -12.58 -13.83
CA GLY A 219 8.56 -12.15 -14.96
C GLY A 219 7.06 -12.43 -14.83
N GLY A 220 6.64 -13.22 -13.84
CA GLY A 220 5.24 -13.54 -13.62
C GLY A 220 4.42 -12.33 -13.17
N LYS A 221 3.16 -12.28 -13.59
CA LYS A 221 2.19 -11.26 -13.20
C LYS A 221 1.51 -11.64 -11.88
N SER A 222 1.20 -10.65 -11.04
CA SER A 222 0.39 -10.86 -9.84
C SER A 222 -1.11 -10.73 -10.14
N TYR A 223 -1.89 -11.64 -9.55
CA TYR A 223 -3.34 -11.71 -9.66
C TYR A 223 -3.95 -11.77 -8.25
N GLY A 224 -5.01 -11.00 -8.04
CA GLY A 224 -5.63 -10.76 -6.75
C GLY A 224 -6.60 -11.83 -6.28
N GLY A 225 -7.50 -11.40 -5.40
CA GLY A 225 -8.35 -12.24 -4.56
C GLY A 225 -9.80 -12.42 -5.02
N TYR A 226 -10.22 -11.77 -6.11
CA TYR A 226 -11.57 -11.97 -6.66
C TYR A 226 -11.63 -13.27 -7.48
N ALA A 227 -11.21 -14.36 -6.85
CA ALA A 227 -10.87 -15.63 -7.48
C ALA A 227 -11.12 -16.81 -6.54
N ASP A 228 -11.02 -18.02 -7.09
CA ASP A 228 -11.02 -19.27 -6.31
C ASP A 228 -9.64 -19.50 -5.63
N TYR A 229 -8.54 -19.08 -6.25
CA TYR A 229 -7.17 -19.30 -5.74
C TYR A 229 -6.23 -18.10 -5.96
N ASN A 230 -5.28 -17.90 -5.06
CA ASN A 230 -4.20 -16.92 -5.20
C ASN A 230 -2.83 -17.58 -4.96
N ARG A 231 -1.79 -17.11 -5.66
CA ARG A 231 -0.39 -17.50 -5.44
C ARG A 231 0.40 -16.28 -4.95
N ALA A 232 1.03 -16.41 -3.78
CA ALA A 232 1.80 -15.33 -3.16
C ALA A 232 3.14 -15.83 -2.58
N LYS A 233 4.09 -14.92 -2.39
CA LYS A 233 5.35 -15.21 -1.69
C LYS A 233 5.11 -15.42 -0.20
N GLY A 234 5.66 -16.49 0.35
CA GLY A 234 5.46 -16.91 1.75
C GLY A 234 5.78 -15.84 2.79
N ASP A 235 6.75 -14.96 2.53
CA ASP A 235 7.11 -13.85 3.44
C ASP A 235 5.97 -12.85 3.67
N PHE A 236 5.04 -12.76 2.71
CA PHE A 236 3.86 -11.88 2.72
C PHE A 236 2.57 -12.61 3.08
N VAL A 237 2.65 -13.92 3.34
CA VAL A 237 1.52 -14.74 3.79
C VAL A 237 1.47 -14.70 5.31
N ILE A 238 0.34 -14.22 5.85
CA ILE A 238 0.14 -14.01 7.28
C ILE A 238 -0.83 -15.06 7.81
N GLN A 239 -0.49 -15.73 8.91
CA GLN A 239 -1.47 -16.58 9.61
C GLN A 239 -2.58 -15.71 10.22
N ILE A 240 -3.83 -16.14 10.03
CA ILE A 240 -4.99 -15.44 10.59
C ILE A 240 -5.31 -16.03 11.97
N PRO A 241 -5.28 -15.23 13.06
CA PRO A 241 -5.60 -15.71 14.40
C PRO A 241 -6.95 -16.42 14.47
N GLU A 242 -7.04 -17.49 15.25
CA GLU A 242 -8.25 -18.32 15.37
C GLU A 242 -9.47 -17.53 15.82
N GLN A 243 -9.25 -16.54 16.68
CA GLN A 243 -10.25 -15.69 17.31
C GLN A 243 -10.86 -14.63 16.38
N LEU A 244 -10.27 -14.40 15.21
CA LEU A 244 -10.80 -13.51 14.19
C LEU A 244 -11.50 -14.32 13.10
N SER A 245 -12.74 -13.97 12.77
CA SER A 245 -13.40 -14.54 11.59
C SER A 245 -12.66 -14.10 10.32
N SER A 246 -12.70 -14.93 9.28
CA SER A 246 -12.11 -14.60 7.98
C SER A 246 -12.69 -13.31 7.40
N ALA A 247 -14.00 -13.11 7.54
CA ALA A 247 -14.67 -11.90 7.08
C ALA A 247 -14.20 -10.64 7.83
N ALA A 248 -13.91 -10.74 9.13
CA ALA A 248 -13.36 -9.62 9.89
C ALA A 248 -11.87 -9.37 9.56
N ALA A 249 -11.09 -10.43 9.37
CA ALA A 249 -9.65 -10.32 9.13
C ALA A 249 -9.31 -9.79 7.73
N ALA A 250 -10.06 -10.20 6.69
CA ALA A 250 -9.83 -9.80 5.31
C ALA A 250 -9.59 -8.28 5.14
N PRO A 251 -10.51 -7.38 5.55
CA PRO A 251 -10.32 -5.95 5.37
C PRO A 251 -9.22 -5.35 6.25
N MET A 252 -8.72 -6.07 7.24
CA MET A 252 -7.59 -5.60 8.05
C MET A 252 -6.27 -5.67 7.26
N LEU A 253 -6.13 -6.61 6.33
CA LEU A 253 -4.89 -6.87 5.60
C LEU A 253 -4.48 -5.75 4.63
N CYS A 254 -5.38 -4.82 4.30
CA CYS A 254 -5.07 -3.57 3.62
C CYS A 254 -5.62 -2.36 4.38
N GLY A 255 -6.94 -2.16 4.39
CA GLY A 255 -7.55 -0.95 4.99
C GLY A 255 -7.25 -0.80 6.49
N GLY A 256 -7.22 -1.92 7.22
CA GLY A 256 -6.82 -1.93 8.63
C GLY A 256 -5.38 -1.50 8.82
N VAL A 257 -4.42 -2.19 8.19
CA VAL A 257 -2.99 -1.92 8.41
C VAL A 257 -2.59 -0.52 7.93
N THR A 258 -3.20 -0.05 6.84
CA THR A 258 -2.99 1.31 6.28
C THR A 258 -3.31 2.42 7.27
N THR A 259 -4.25 2.19 8.20
CA THR A 259 -4.57 3.16 9.25
C THR A 259 -3.93 2.84 10.59
N TYR A 260 -3.61 1.57 10.84
CA TYR A 260 -2.86 1.15 12.02
C TYR A 260 -1.43 1.68 11.99
N ALA A 261 -0.64 1.37 10.96
CA ALA A 261 0.77 1.72 10.86
C ALA A 261 1.05 3.22 11.13
N PRO A 262 0.37 4.19 10.49
CA PRO A 262 0.63 5.60 10.77
C PRO A 262 0.24 6.02 12.20
N LEU A 263 -0.73 5.36 12.84
CA LEU A 263 -1.04 5.63 14.25
C LEU A 263 0.12 5.20 15.15
N ILE A 264 0.68 4.01 14.95
CA ILE A 264 1.75 3.50 15.82
C ILE A 264 3.05 4.27 15.58
N HIS A 265 3.40 4.53 14.32
CA HIS A 265 4.63 5.25 13.96
C HIS A 265 4.64 6.70 14.46
N ASN A 266 3.47 7.29 14.70
CA ASN A 266 3.33 8.63 15.27
C ASN A 266 3.01 8.63 16.77
N GLY A 267 3.07 7.47 17.42
CA GLY A 267 2.96 7.32 18.86
C GLY A 267 1.55 7.46 19.42
N CYS A 268 0.52 7.07 18.65
CA CYS A 268 -0.86 6.99 19.13
C CYS A 268 -0.95 6.09 20.38
N GLY A 269 -1.60 6.60 21.43
CA GLY A 269 -1.78 5.89 22.70
C GLY A 269 -2.20 6.84 23.83
N PRO A 270 -2.08 6.40 25.09
CA PRO A 270 -2.44 7.21 26.26
C PRO A 270 -1.83 8.61 26.21
N GLY A 271 -2.66 9.62 26.45
CA GLY A 271 -2.27 11.03 26.41
C GLY A 271 -2.34 11.70 25.04
N LYS A 272 -2.39 10.95 23.93
CA LYS A 272 -2.53 11.52 22.58
C LYS A 272 -3.98 11.76 22.20
N THR A 273 -4.22 12.88 21.53
CA THR A 273 -5.47 13.20 20.85
C THR A 273 -5.33 12.92 19.36
N VAL A 274 -6.24 12.14 18.80
CA VAL A 274 -6.20 11.68 17.40
C VAL A 274 -7.40 12.19 16.63
N GLY A 275 -7.20 12.64 15.39
CA GLY A 275 -8.27 12.97 14.45
C GLY A 275 -8.22 12.06 13.23
N ILE A 276 -9.37 11.52 12.84
CA ILE A 276 -9.51 10.71 11.63
C ILE A 276 -10.39 11.47 10.64
N ILE A 277 -9.81 11.89 9.51
CA ILE A 277 -10.55 12.58 8.45
C ILE A 277 -11.10 11.56 7.46
N GLY A 278 -12.40 11.65 7.24
CA GLY A 278 -13.18 10.71 6.46
C GLY A 278 -13.66 9.54 7.31
N VAL A 279 -14.97 9.27 7.29
CA VAL A 279 -15.58 8.12 7.98
C VAL A 279 -16.06 7.14 6.89
N GLY A 280 -15.10 6.39 6.34
CA GLY A 280 -15.31 5.42 5.26
C GLY A 280 -14.64 4.09 5.59
N GLY A 281 -14.23 3.34 4.55
CA GLY A 281 -13.55 2.06 4.71
C GLY A 281 -12.26 2.16 5.55
N LEU A 282 -11.38 3.11 5.25
CA LEU A 282 -10.18 3.34 6.08
C LEU A 282 -10.55 4.06 7.39
N GLY A 283 -11.37 5.10 7.30
CA GLY A 283 -11.74 5.94 8.45
C GLY A 283 -12.31 5.16 9.63
N HIS A 284 -13.18 4.17 9.37
CA HIS A 284 -13.75 3.36 10.45
C HIS A 284 -12.66 2.54 11.17
N PHE A 285 -11.66 2.02 10.47
CA PHE A 285 -10.52 1.35 11.08
C PHE A 285 -9.65 2.33 11.87
N GLY A 286 -9.38 3.52 11.34
CA GLY A 286 -8.64 4.56 12.05
C GLY A 286 -9.26 4.89 13.41
N LEU A 287 -10.60 4.97 13.48
CA LEU A 287 -11.32 5.17 14.74
C LEU A 287 -11.19 3.97 15.68
N LEU A 288 -11.40 2.75 15.17
CA LEU A 288 -11.26 1.51 15.95
C LEU A 288 -9.86 1.38 16.55
N TRP A 289 -8.82 1.63 15.76
CA TRP A 289 -7.42 1.53 16.20
C TRP A 289 -7.04 2.62 17.18
N ALA A 290 -7.42 3.88 16.92
CA ALA A 290 -7.12 4.97 17.85
C ALA A 290 -7.69 4.68 19.25
N LYS A 291 -8.91 4.11 19.33
CA LYS A 291 -9.49 3.68 20.61
C LYS A 291 -8.85 2.44 21.19
N ALA A 292 -8.57 1.42 20.38
CA ALA A 292 -7.91 0.18 20.83
C ALA A 292 -6.50 0.44 21.40
N LEU A 293 -5.78 1.40 20.83
CA LEU A 293 -4.47 1.87 21.27
C LEU A 293 -4.55 2.75 22.54
N GLY A 294 -5.74 3.17 22.96
CA GLY A 294 -5.94 3.96 24.17
C GLY A 294 -5.66 5.45 24.00
N ALA A 295 -5.87 6.01 22.81
CA ALA A 295 -5.84 7.46 22.62
C ALA A 295 -6.71 8.17 23.67
N LYS A 296 -6.21 9.27 24.24
CA LYS A 296 -6.91 10.07 25.24
C LYS A 296 -8.26 10.56 24.71
N LYS A 297 -8.29 10.98 23.44
CA LYS A 297 -9.47 11.52 22.79
C LYS A 297 -9.38 11.28 21.28
N VAL A 298 -10.46 10.83 20.67
CA VAL A 298 -10.55 10.51 19.24
C VAL A 298 -11.64 11.36 18.59
N PHE A 299 -11.25 12.12 17.57
CA PHE A 299 -12.14 12.92 16.75
C PHE A 299 -12.42 12.19 15.43
N ALA A 300 -13.69 12.05 15.09
CA ALA A 300 -14.09 11.75 13.73
C ALA A 300 -14.37 13.06 12.99
N ILE A 301 -13.82 13.22 11.79
CA ILE A 301 -13.94 14.44 10.99
C ILE A 301 -14.58 14.08 9.65
N SER A 302 -15.72 14.68 9.33
CA SER A 302 -16.45 14.44 8.09
C SER A 302 -17.05 15.73 7.54
N ARG A 303 -17.63 15.67 6.33
CA ARG A 303 -18.25 16.85 5.69
C ARG A 303 -19.55 17.28 6.36
N SER A 304 -20.37 16.32 6.76
CA SER A 304 -21.67 16.55 7.39
C SER A 304 -21.87 15.60 8.57
N HIS A 305 -22.92 15.83 9.35
CA HIS A 305 -23.30 15.01 10.51
C HIS A 305 -23.86 13.62 10.17
N ALA A 306 -24.00 13.27 8.88
CA ALA A 306 -24.66 12.03 8.44
C ALA A 306 -24.02 10.73 8.99
N LYS A 307 -22.77 10.78 9.45
CA LYS A 307 -22.03 9.63 10.00
C LYS A 307 -21.63 9.84 11.47
N GLU A 308 -22.20 10.83 12.14
CA GLU A 308 -21.84 11.15 13.52
C GLU A 308 -22.22 10.04 14.50
N GLU A 309 -23.45 9.50 14.37
CA GLU A 309 -23.91 8.43 15.25
C GLU A 309 -23.05 7.18 15.11
N ASP A 310 -22.77 6.77 13.87
CA ASP A 310 -21.89 5.64 13.59
C ASP A 310 -20.48 5.89 14.13
N ALA A 311 -19.90 7.08 13.88
CA ALA A 311 -18.58 7.42 14.38
C ALA A 311 -18.49 7.29 15.91
N LYS A 312 -19.52 7.75 16.64
CA LYS A 312 -19.60 7.59 18.10
C LYS A 312 -19.70 6.12 18.53
N LYS A 313 -20.52 5.32 17.84
CA LYS A 313 -20.64 3.87 18.09
C LYS A 313 -19.34 3.12 17.83
N ILE A 314 -18.58 3.52 16.80
CA ILE A 314 -17.28 2.95 16.46
C ILE A 314 -16.24 3.32 17.53
N GLY A 315 -16.36 4.53 18.10
CA GLY A 315 -15.60 4.94 19.27
C GLY A 315 -15.05 6.37 19.24
N ALA A 316 -15.47 7.22 18.30
CA ALA A 316 -15.15 8.64 18.37
C ALA A 316 -15.72 9.27 19.65
N ASP A 317 -14.89 10.04 20.36
CA ASP A 317 -15.31 10.83 21.52
C ASP A 317 -15.98 12.14 21.08
N GLU A 318 -15.59 12.66 19.92
CA GLU A 318 -16.11 13.89 19.33
C GLU A 318 -16.27 13.73 17.83
N PHE A 319 -17.15 14.56 17.27
CA PHE A 319 -17.37 14.65 15.84
C PHE A 319 -17.21 16.10 15.37
N ILE A 320 -16.52 16.27 14.24
CA ILE A 320 -16.36 17.57 13.56
C ILE A 320 -17.00 17.44 12.18
N ALA A 321 -18.05 18.22 11.93
CA ALA A 321 -18.57 18.44 10.59
C ALA A 321 -17.89 19.67 9.98
N THR A 322 -17.18 19.48 8.86
CA THR A 322 -16.47 20.59 8.19
C THR A 322 -17.41 21.51 7.41
N GLY A 323 -18.69 21.16 7.31
CA GLY A 323 -19.75 22.03 6.78
C GLY A 323 -20.27 23.05 7.79
N ASP A 324 -19.93 22.92 9.08
CA ASP A 324 -20.34 23.87 10.12
C ASP A 324 -19.49 25.14 10.07
N ASP A 325 -20.07 26.29 10.37
CA ASP A 325 -19.30 27.53 10.42
C ASP A 325 -18.29 27.53 11.59
N GLY A 326 -17.07 28.01 11.32
CA GLY A 326 -16.05 28.23 12.35
C GLY A 326 -15.46 26.96 12.99
N TRP A 327 -15.73 25.76 12.46
CA TRP A 327 -15.25 24.49 13.00
C TRP A 327 -13.73 24.48 13.26
N ALA A 328 -12.95 24.99 12.30
CA ALA A 328 -11.49 24.96 12.38
C ALA A 328 -10.95 25.80 13.54
N GLY A 329 -11.57 26.95 13.80
CA GLY A 329 -11.22 27.83 14.92
C GLY A 329 -11.63 27.22 16.27
N LYS A 330 -12.82 26.63 16.34
CA LYS A 330 -13.34 25.97 17.56
C LYS A 330 -12.43 24.84 18.05
N TYR A 331 -11.87 24.06 17.12
CA TYR A 331 -11.03 22.90 17.43
C TYR A 331 -9.52 23.15 17.17
N ALA A 332 -9.10 24.40 17.02
CA ALA A 332 -7.71 24.74 16.74
C ALA A 332 -6.77 24.27 17.86
N ASN A 333 -5.60 23.74 17.49
CA ASN A 333 -4.57 23.29 18.42
C ASN A 333 -5.06 22.25 19.45
N THR A 334 -5.86 21.27 19.00
CA THR A 334 -6.41 20.22 19.87
C THR A 334 -5.87 18.83 19.58
N ILE A 335 -5.48 18.53 18.33
CA ILE A 335 -5.13 17.17 17.88
C ILE A 335 -3.62 17.00 17.72
N ASP A 336 -3.06 15.88 18.21
CA ASP A 336 -1.65 15.54 18.07
C ASP A 336 -1.35 14.82 16.75
N ILE A 337 -2.26 13.92 16.34
CA ILE A 337 -2.10 13.07 15.15
C ILE A 337 -3.38 13.14 14.33
N ILE A 338 -3.27 13.49 13.06
CA ILE A 338 -4.36 13.41 12.09
C ILE A 338 -4.03 12.33 11.07
N VAL A 339 -4.91 11.35 10.89
CA VAL A 339 -4.84 10.39 9.76
C VAL A 339 -5.91 10.78 8.75
N CYS A 340 -5.49 11.13 7.54
CA CYS A 340 -6.36 11.61 6.49
C CYS A 340 -6.64 10.52 5.45
N THR A 341 -7.89 10.07 5.41
CA THR A 341 -8.34 8.98 4.52
C THR A 341 -9.00 9.48 3.23
N VAL A 342 -8.92 10.79 2.97
CA VAL A 342 -9.50 11.46 1.82
C VAL A 342 -8.40 12.22 1.06
N SER A 343 -8.55 12.36 -0.25
CA SER A 343 -7.89 13.43 -1.02
C SER A 343 -8.93 14.03 -1.97
N SER A 344 -8.85 15.33 -2.17
CA SER A 344 -9.67 16.07 -3.13
C SER A 344 -9.08 17.46 -3.26
N PRO A 345 -9.09 18.09 -4.46
CA PRO A 345 -8.64 19.46 -4.63
C PRO A 345 -9.49 20.46 -3.81
N LYS A 346 -10.66 20.04 -3.35
CA LYS A 346 -11.60 20.87 -2.56
C LYS A 346 -11.47 20.64 -1.05
N MET A 347 -10.62 19.73 -0.60
CA MET A 347 -10.50 19.47 0.84
C MET A 347 -9.88 20.70 1.54
N PRO A 348 -10.37 21.11 2.72
CA PRO A 348 -9.89 22.32 3.38
C PRO A 348 -8.57 22.04 4.15
N LEU A 349 -7.49 21.67 3.45
CA LEU A 349 -6.23 21.22 4.04
C LEU A 349 -5.64 22.24 5.03
N GLY A 350 -5.65 23.52 4.67
CA GLY A 350 -5.19 24.58 5.58
C GLY A 350 -5.99 24.64 6.89
N GLN A 351 -7.28 24.33 6.88
CA GLN A 351 -8.11 24.26 8.08
C GLN A 351 -7.87 22.97 8.87
N TYR A 352 -7.61 21.84 8.21
CA TYR A 352 -7.18 20.62 8.92
C TYR A 352 -5.85 20.84 9.68
N LEU A 353 -4.90 21.57 9.08
CA LEU A 353 -3.65 21.94 9.76
C LEU A 353 -3.87 22.90 10.95
N GLN A 354 -4.96 23.67 10.98
CA GLN A 354 -5.32 24.49 12.15
C GLN A 354 -5.68 23.64 13.36
N LEU A 355 -6.22 22.44 13.16
CA LEU A 355 -6.56 21.52 14.25
C LEU A 355 -5.34 20.99 15.00
N LEU A 356 -4.19 20.87 14.32
CA LEU A 356 -2.98 20.32 14.91
C LEU A 356 -2.46 21.19 16.06
N ARG A 357 -2.06 20.56 17.15
CA ARG A 357 -1.23 21.15 18.20
C ARG A 357 0.17 21.49 17.65
N PRO A 358 0.96 22.34 18.33
CA PRO A 358 2.39 22.47 18.04
C PRO A 358 3.06 21.10 17.97
N HIS A 359 3.87 20.88 16.93
CA HIS A 359 4.54 19.62 16.61
C HIS A 359 3.62 18.43 16.27
N GLY A 360 2.33 18.70 16.04
CA GLY A 360 1.38 17.70 15.57
C GLY A 360 1.69 17.22 14.15
N THR A 361 1.20 16.03 13.83
CA THR A 361 1.46 15.37 12.54
C THR A 361 0.17 15.09 11.79
N PHE A 362 0.11 15.54 10.54
CA PHE A 362 -0.89 15.15 9.56
C PHE A 362 -0.31 14.05 8.67
N VAL A 363 -0.96 12.90 8.60
CA VAL A 363 -0.54 11.75 7.81
C VAL A 363 -1.56 11.48 6.70
N GLN A 364 -1.14 11.64 5.45
CA GLN A 364 -1.94 11.34 4.28
C GLN A 364 -1.90 9.84 3.96
N VAL A 365 -3.07 9.21 3.88
CA VAL A 365 -3.23 7.83 3.39
C VAL A 365 -4.28 7.69 2.30
N GLY A 366 -5.20 8.65 2.18
CA GLY A 366 -6.15 8.69 1.06
C GLY A 366 -5.43 9.00 -0.25
N ALA A 367 -5.63 8.17 -1.28
CA ALA A 367 -4.96 8.33 -2.57
C ALA A 367 -5.92 8.17 -3.77
N PRO A 368 -7.02 8.93 -3.88
CA PRO A 368 -7.71 9.09 -5.16
C PRO A 368 -6.80 9.85 -6.15
N GLU A 369 -7.29 10.00 -7.38
CA GLU A 369 -6.50 10.40 -8.57
C GLU A 369 -6.14 11.89 -8.62
N ASP A 370 -6.57 12.67 -7.63
CA ASP A 370 -6.42 14.12 -7.58
C ASP A 370 -5.20 14.59 -6.76
N GLU A 371 -4.70 15.78 -7.10
CA GLU A 371 -3.68 16.48 -6.32
C GLU A 371 -4.21 17.02 -4.98
N LEU A 372 -3.31 17.13 -3.99
CA LEU A 372 -3.60 17.84 -2.75
C LEU A 372 -3.69 19.35 -2.99
N PRO A 373 -4.61 20.06 -2.33
CA PRO A 373 -4.73 21.50 -2.48
C PRO A 373 -3.54 22.24 -1.84
N GLY A 374 -3.18 23.38 -2.41
CA GLY A 374 -2.18 24.28 -1.83
C GLY A 374 -2.62 24.84 -0.47
N PHE A 375 -1.64 25.21 0.36
CA PHE A 375 -1.85 25.82 1.67
C PHE A 375 -0.74 26.82 2.00
N ASN A 376 -0.98 27.69 2.98
CA ASN A 376 0.01 28.69 3.41
C ASN A 376 1.13 28.04 4.23
N ALA A 377 2.39 28.28 3.87
CA ALA A 377 3.56 27.72 4.56
C ALA A 377 3.63 28.03 6.07
N PHE A 378 3.09 29.17 6.51
CA PHE A 378 3.02 29.52 7.94
C PHE A 378 2.16 28.53 8.75
N ALA A 379 1.25 27.79 8.11
CA ALA A 379 0.50 26.72 8.78
C ALA A 379 1.44 25.62 9.32
N LEU A 380 2.59 25.40 8.68
CA LEU A 380 3.64 24.50 9.17
C LEU A 380 4.61 25.23 10.10
N ILE A 381 5.15 26.37 9.67
CA ILE A 381 6.22 27.10 10.37
C ILE A 381 5.79 27.50 11.78
N ALA A 382 4.61 28.10 11.94
CA ALA A 382 4.16 28.65 13.21
C ALA A 382 3.96 27.57 14.30
N LYS A 383 3.76 26.32 13.89
CA LYS A 383 3.49 25.19 14.79
C LYS A 383 4.63 24.18 14.85
N GLY A 384 5.60 24.25 13.94
CA GLY A 384 6.50 23.13 13.65
C GLY A 384 5.73 21.86 13.29
N ALA A 385 4.61 22.00 12.56
CA ALA A 385 3.74 20.89 12.19
C ALA A 385 4.37 20.05 11.07
N LYS A 386 3.96 18.78 10.98
CA LYS A 386 4.44 17.82 9.98
C LYS A 386 3.32 17.42 9.05
N ILE A 387 3.60 17.35 7.75
CA ILE A 387 2.81 16.61 6.77
C ILE A 387 3.67 15.42 6.32
N THR A 388 3.10 14.22 6.40
CA THR A 388 3.75 12.99 5.95
C THR A 388 2.77 12.13 5.16
N GLY A 389 3.28 11.10 4.49
CA GLY A 389 2.48 10.03 3.90
C GLY A 389 2.71 8.70 4.63
N SER A 390 1.81 7.74 4.45
CA SER A 390 2.02 6.36 4.88
C SER A 390 1.42 5.41 3.86
N ALA A 391 2.19 4.39 3.48
CA ALA A 391 1.80 3.37 2.52
C ALA A 391 1.68 2.03 3.24
N ILE A 392 0.45 1.50 3.32
CA ILE A 392 0.12 0.19 3.89
C ILE A 392 0.79 -0.04 5.26
N GLY A 393 1.24 -1.27 5.52
CA GLY A 393 2.21 -1.59 6.55
C GLY A 393 2.98 -2.84 6.15
N THR A 394 4.01 -3.16 6.91
CA THR A 394 4.86 -4.34 6.72
C THR A 394 4.13 -5.62 7.13
N PRO A 395 4.60 -6.82 6.72
CA PRO A 395 4.12 -8.09 7.28
C PRO A 395 4.19 -8.16 8.82
N LYS A 396 5.15 -7.45 9.43
CA LYS A 396 5.24 -7.32 10.89
C LYS A 396 4.08 -6.49 11.44
N ASP A 397 3.82 -5.32 10.85
CA ASP A 397 2.71 -4.45 11.26
C ASP A 397 1.36 -5.16 11.15
N ILE A 398 1.16 -5.98 10.10
CA ILE A 398 -0.06 -6.77 9.94
C ILE A 398 -0.20 -7.78 11.10
N ARG A 399 0.85 -8.51 11.46
CA ARG A 399 0.81 -9.47 12.58
C ARG A 399 0.49 -8.79 13.90
N GLU A 400 1.15 -7.67 14.19
CA GLU A 400 0.92 -6.90 15.43
C GLU A 400 -0.48 -6.30 15.48
N MET A 401 -0.98 -5.77 14.36
CA MET A 401 -2.35 -5.26 14.26
C MET A 401 -3.39 -6.38 14.47
N LEU A 402 -3.21 -7.54 13.85
CA LEU A 402 -4.12 -8.68 14.04
C LEU A 402 -4.11 -9.14 15.51
N GLN A 403 -2.95 -9.13 16.17
CA GLN A 403 -2.85 -9.44 17.60
C GLN A 403 -3.58 -8.39 18.46
N LEU A 404 -3.40 -7.09 18.17
CA LEU A 404 -4.15 -6.03 18.86
C LEU A 404 -5.67 -6.21 18.69
N ALA A 405 -6.11 -6.60 17.48
CA ALA A 405 -7.52 -6.85 17.22
C ALA A 405 -8.07 -8.00 18.07
N VAL A 406 -7.29 -9.06 18.28
CA VAL A 406 -7.64 -10.15 19.21
C VAL A 406 -7.69 -9.64 20.65
N ASP A 407 -6.62 -9.00 21.13
CA ASP A 407 -6.46 -8.59 22.53
C ASP A 407 -7.52 -7.58 22.96
N LYS A 408 -7.87 -6.65 22.07
CA LYS A 408 -8.86 -5.60 22.30
C LYS A 408 -10.24 -5.95 21.77
N LYS A 409 -10.41 -7.14 21.21
CA LYS A 409 -11.67 -7.64 20.63
C LYS A 409 -12.26 -6.68 19.59
N VAL A 410 -11.40 -6.09 18.76
CA VAL A 410 -11.81 -5.13 17.74
C VAL A 410 -12.59 -5.85 16.65
N LYS A 411 -13.76 -5.31 16.31
CA LYS A 411 -14.65 -5.84 15.28
C LYS A 411 -14.90 -4.78 14.21
N PRO A 412 -14.44 -4.98 12.96
CA PRO A 412 -14.77 -4.08 11.86
C PRO A 412 -16.24 -4.21 11.49
N TRP A 413 -16.78 -3.14 10.91
CA TRP A 413 -18.15 -3.11 10.42
C TRP A 413 -18.17 -3.56 8.97
N ILE A 414 -18.55 -4.81 8.77
CA ILE A 414 -18.49 -5.51 7.49
C ILE A 414 -19.89 -5.82 6.99
N VAL A 415 -20.04 -5.83 5.67
CA VAL A 415 -21.19 -6.37 4.97
C VAL A 415 -20.67 -7.44 4.03
N GLU A 416 -21.03 -8.70 4.30
CA GLU A 416 -20.67 -9.82 3.44
C GLU A 416 -21.50 -9.79 2.16
N ARG A 417 -20.86 -10.14 1.03
CA ARG A 417 -21.46 -10.27 -0.30
C ARG A 417 -20.98 -11.58 -0.89
N ASP A 418 -21.81 -12.28 -1.67
CA ASP A 418 -21.34 -13.49 -2.36
C ASP A 418 -20.26 -13.08 -3.39
N MET A 419 -19.18 -13.85 -3.51
CA MET A 419 -18.13 -13.65 -4.53
C MET A 419 -18.71 -13.57 -5.95
N LYS A 420 -19.83 -14.24 -6.22
CA LYS A 420 -20.54 -14.14 -7.52
C LYS A 420 -21.11 -12.75 -7.80
N GLU A 421 -21.31 -11.94 -6.77
CA GLU A 421 -21.81 -10.56 -6.87
C GLU A 421 -20.69 -9.52 -7.00
N ALA A 422 -19.43 -9.93 -7.22
CA ALA A 422 -18.28 -9.01 -7.25
C ALA A 422 -18.51 -7.77 -8.13
N ASN A 423 -19.08 -7.95 -9.32
CA ASN A 423 -19.43 -6.85 -10.22
C ASN A 423 -20.39 -5.84 -9.58
N GLN A 424 -21.49 -6.30 -8.99
CA GLN A 424 -22.46 -5.42 -8.34
C GLN A 424 -21.90 -4.79 -7.06
N ALA A 425 -21.09 -5.54 -6.30
CA ALA A 425 -20.51 -5.06 -5.05
C ALA A 425 -19.47 -3.94 -5.28
N ILE A 426 -18.74 -3.97 -6.40
CA ILE A 426 -17.86 -2.87 -6.84
C ILE A 426 -18.68 -1.61 -7.13
N VAL A 427 -19.74 -1.71 -7.94
CA VAL A 427 -20.63 -0.58 -8.26
C VAL A 427 -21.26 0.00 -7.00
N ASP A 428 -21.77 -0.85 -6.11
CA ASP A 428 -22.33 -0.41 -4.83
C ASP A 428 -21.30 0.28 -3.92
N MET A 429 -20.04 -0.17 -3.96
CA MET A 429 -18.96 0.47 -3.20
C MET A 429 -18.62 1.85 -3.75
N GLU A 430 -18.55 2.00 -5.07
CA GLU A 430 -18.30 3.29 -5.75
C GLU A 430 -19.44 4.28 -5.47
N ASP A 431 -20.68 3.81 -5.46
CA ASP A 431 -21.87 4.57 -5.05
C ASP A 431 -21.89 4.94 -3.55
N GLY A 432 -20.90 4.49 -2.78
CA GLY A 432 -20.77 4.78 -1.35
C GLY A 432 -21.81 4.08 -0.48
N LYS A 433 -22.39 2.95 -0.94
CA LYS A 433 -23.39 2.17 -0.20
C LYS A 433 -22.77 1.29 0.91
N ALA A 434 -21.46 1.05 0.86
CA ALA A 434 -20.77 0.28 1.89
C ALA A 434 -20.85 0.95 3.29
N ARG A 435 -21.13 0.15 4.32
CA ARG A 435 -21.16 0.55 5.75
C ARG A 435 -20.50 -0.53 6.62
N TYR A 436 -19.17 -0.61 6.69
CA TYR A 436 -18.15 0.27 6.09
C TYR A 436 -17.17 -0.46 5.16
N ARG A 437 -17.14 -1.81 5.19
CA ARG A 437 -16.37 -2.66 4.27
C ARG A 437 -17.28 -3.70 3.63
N TYR A 438 -17.15 -3.91 2.33
CA TYR A 438 -17.66 -5.13 1.72
C TYR A 438 -16.61 -6.23 1.78
N VAL A 439 -17.07 -7.45 2.01
CA VAL A 439 -16.23 -8.65 1.97
C VAL A 439 -16.92 -9.69 1.10
N LEU A 440 -16.27 -10.04 0.00
CA LEU A 440 -16.69 -11.11 -0.89
C LEU A 440 -16.44 -12.45 -0.22
N VAL A 441 -17.46 -13.31 -0.22
CA VAL A 441 -17.44 -14.64 0.39
C VAL A 441 -17.52 -15.68 -0.71
N ASN A 442 -16.50 -16.52 -0.83
CA ASN A 442 -16.51 -17.63 -1.75
C ASN A 442 -17.22 -18.83 -1.11
N GLY A 443 -18.54 -18.91 -1.30
CA GLY A 443 -19.37 -19.96 -0.70
C GLY A 443 -18.94 -21.40 -1.06
N LYS A 444 -18.14 -21.60 -2.12
CA LYS A 444 -17.55 -22.91 -2.46
C LYS A 444 -16.44 -23.34 -1.49
N HIS A 445 -15.84 -22.38 -0.78
CA HIS A 445 -14.57 -22.55 -0.06
C HIS A 445 -14.65 -22.15 1.42
N VAL A 446 -15.80 -21.62 1.86
CA VAL A 446 -16.11 -21.49 3.29
C VAL A 446 -16.41 -22.88 3.84
N GLU A 447 -15.75 -23.24 4.94
CA GLU A 447 -16.07 -24.47 5.67
C GLU A 447 -17.37 -24.26 6.44
N LYS A 448 -18.28 -25.23 6.34
CA LYS A 448 -19.58 -25.22 7.02
C LYS A 448 -19.46 -25.48 8.50
#